data_AF-A0A502C568-F1
#
_entry.id   AF-A0A502C568-F1
#
_cell.length_a   1.000
_cell.length_b   1.000
_cell.length_c   1.000
_cell.angle_alpha   90.00
_cell.angle_beta   90.00
_cell.angle_gamma   90.00
#
_symmetry.space_group_name_H-M   'P 1'
#
loop_
_entity.id
_entity.type
_entity.pdbx_description
1 polymer ?
#
loop_
_entity_poly.entity_id
_entity_poly.type
_entity_poly.pdbx_seq_one_letter_code
_entity_poly.pdbx_strand_id
1 'polypeptide(L)' 'MAKLLVVGTTAVECADTPFAEGFNAVAVNFTAAAIDLTGSDTEAGTYTAVATVPTIGMIEVTALPKWIKASAASVYIVE' A
#
# COMPACT_ATOMS: atom_id res chain seq x y z
N MET A 1 15.11 12.67 -0.23
CA MET A 1 14.92 12.05 -1.57
C MET A 1 13.58 11.34 -1.48
N ALA A 2 12.64 11.65 -2.37
CA ALA A 2 11.37 10.92 -2.41
C ALA A 2 11.67 9.45 -2.74
N LYS A 3 11.10 8.51 -1.96
CA LYS A 3 11.15 7.09 -2.29
C LYS A 3 9.83 6.64 -2.89
N LEU A 4 9.88 5.57 -3.67
CA LEU A 4 8.71 4.94 -4.28
C LEU A 4 8.74 3.44 -4.00
N LEU A 5 7.62 2.90 -3.55
CA LEU A 5 7.36 1.48 -3.45
C LEU A 5 6.20 1.10 -4.37
N VAL A 6 6.40 0.09 -5.22
CA VAL A 6 5.34 -0.42 -6.12
C VAL A 6 4.73 -1.66 -5.47
N VAL A 7 3.45 -1.59 -5.17
CA VAL A 7 2.71 -2.64 -4.46
C VAL A 7 1.75 -3.31 -5.44
N GLY A 8 2.06 -4.54 -5.83
CA GLY A 8 1.20 -5.38 -6.68
C GLY A 8 0.30 -6.31 -5.85
N THR A 9 -0.24 -7.35 -6.48
CA THR A 9 -1.05 -8.38 -5.80
C THR A 9 -0.22 -9.37 -4.97
N THR A 10 1.11 -9.31 -5.10
CA THR A 10 2.07 -10.02 -4.26
C THR A 10 2.35 -9.21 -3.00
N ALA A 11 2.44 -9.90 -1.87
CA ALA A 11 2.80 -9.32 -0.58
C ALA A 11 4.17 -8.63 -0.62
N VAL A 12 4.27 -7.48 0.03
CA VAL A 12 5.50 -6.71 0.22
C VAL A 12 5.64 -6.37 1.70
N GLU A 13 6.83 -6.59 2.25
CA GLU A 13 7.13 -6.21 3.64
C GLU A 13 7.48 -4.73 3.74
N CYS A 14 6.84 -4.05 4.69
CA CYS A 14 7.16 -2.70 5.14
C CYS A 14 8.28 -2.75 6.18
N ALA A 15 9.49 -3.12 5.74
CA ALA A 15 10.62 -3.39 6.63
C ALA A 15 11.51 -2.17 6.95
N ASP A 16 11.63 -1.24 6.00
CA ASP A 16 12.66 -0.20 6.05
C ASP A 16 12.10 1.21 5.86
N THR A 17 12.70 2.18 6.54
CA THR A 17 12.34 3.59 6.36
C THR A 17 12.56 4.04 4.91
N PRO A 18 11.59 4.76 4.31
CA PRO A 18 10.44 5.37 4.98
C PRO A 18 9.16 4.51 4.98
N PHE A 19 9.18 3.32 4.39
CA PHE A 19 8.02 2.43 4.30
C PHE A 19 8.06 1.35 5.37
N ALA A 20 8.24 1.76 6.63
CA ALA A 20 8.26 0.85 7.77
C ALA A 20 6.86 0.75 8.42
N GLU A 21 6.61 -0.36 9.12
CA GLU A 21 5.38 -0.54 9.89
C GLU A 21 5.08 0.66 10.80
N GLY A 22 3.82 1.12 10.79
CA GLY A 22 3.35 2.25 11.59
C GLY A 22 3.65 3.64 11.01
N PHE A 23 4.44 3.74 9.93
CA PHE A 23 4.67 5.01 9.25
C PHE A 23 3.47 5.40 8.36
N ASN A 24 3.35 6.70 8.08
CA ASN A 24 2.39 7.20 7.12
C ASN A 24 3.01 7.26 5.73
N ALA A 25 2.22 7.02 4.69
CA ALA A 25 2.65 7.19 3.31
C ALA A 25 1.48 7.58 2.41
N VAL A 26 1.75 8.06 1.20
CA VAL A 26 0.71 8.38 0.22
C VAL A 26 0.61 7.24 -0.79
N ALA A 27 -0.57 6.65 -0.90
CA ALA A 27 -0.87 5.65 -1.92
C ALA A 27 -1.50 6.32 -3.15
N VAL A 28 -0.99 6.00 -4.33
CA VAL A 28 -1.39 6.57 -5.61
C VAL A 28 -1.83 5.47 -6.57
N ASN A 29 -2.96 5.68 -7.23
CA ASN A 29 -3.53 4.76 -8.22
C ASN A 29 -3.77 5.52 -9.53
N PHE A 30 -3.21 5.02 -10.63
CA PHE A 30 -3.36 5.61 -11.96
C PHE A 30 -4.38 4.86 -12.84
N THR A 31 -5.05 3.85 -12.30
CA THR A 31 -6.02 3.04 -13.04
C THR A 31 -7.42 3.64 -13.00
N ALA A 32 -8.27 3.17 -13.92
CA ALA A 32 -9.67 3.57 -14.03
C ALA A 32 -10.62 2.87 -13.03
N ALA A 33 -10.08 2.01 -12.15
CA ALA A 33 -10.84 1.36 -11.08
C ALA A 33 -10.22 1.72 -9.71
N ALA A 34 -11.04 1.83 -8.67
CA ALA A 34 -10.51 1.97 -7.31
C ALA A 34 -9.80 0.67 -6.91
N ILE A 35 -8.72 0.78 -6.15
CA ILE A 35 -7.93 -0.38 -5.72
C ILE A 35 -7.80 -0.34 -4.21
N ASP A 36 -8.07 -1.45 -3.55
CA ASP A 36 -7.81 -1.57 -2.12
C ASP A 36 -6.33 -1.87 -1.92
N LEU A 37 -5.67 -1.00 -1.17
CA LEU A 37 -4.44 -1.37 -0.48
C LEU A 37 -4.86 -2.19 0.73
N THR A 38 -4.40 -3.43 0.78
CA THR A 38 -4.69 -4.37 1.85
C THR A 38 -3.44 -4.64 2.67
N GLY A 39 -3.60 -5.05 3.92
CA GLY A 39 -2.47 -5.34 4.79
C GLY A 39 -2.70 -6.47 5.78
N SER A 40 -1.60 -6.98 6.32
CA SER A 40 -1.54 -8.10 7.26
C SER A 40 -0.31 -8.01 8.17
N ASP A 41 -0.36 -8.68 9.32
CA ASP A 41 0.78 -8.78 10.25
C ASP A 41 1.82 -9.84 9.79
N THR A 42 1.43 -10.74 8.88
CA THR A 42 2.28 -11.83 8.37
C THR A 42 2.16 -11.97 6.86
N GLU A 43 3.23 -12.41 6.19
CA GLU A 43 3.27 -12.54 4.73
C GLU A 43 2.13 -13.40 4.17
N ALA A 44 1.88 -14.56 4.79
CA ALA A 44 0.84 -15.52 4.41
C ALA A 44 -0.49 -15.33 5.17
N GLY A 45 -0.67 -14.20 5.85
CA GLY A 45 -1.83 -13.93 6.69
C GLY A 45 -3.11 -13.60 5.93
N THR A 46 -4.16 -13.30 6.69
CA THR A 46 -5.39 -12.70 6.13
C THR A 46 -5.13 -11.23 5.87
N TYR A 47 -5.41 -10.76 4.65
CA TYR A 47 -5.26 -9.37 4.27
C TYR A 47 -6.60 -8.66 4.33
N THR A 48 -6.66 -7.56 5.05
CA THR A 48 -7.84 -6.70 5.17
C THR A 48 -7.61 -5.37 4.48
N ALA A 49 -8.67 -4.71 4.02
CA ALA A 49 -8.55 -3.39 3.40
C ALA A 49 -8.04 -2.37 4.43
N VAL A 50 -6.95 -1.68 4.07
CA VAL A 50 -6.35 -0.59 4.85
C VAL A 50 -6.87 0.74 4.33
N ALA A 51 -6.90 0.89 3.00
CA ALA A 51 -7.44 2.05 2.33
C ALA A 51 -7.93 1.67 0.93
N THR A 52 -9.01 2.31 0.48
CA THR A 52 -9.45 2.26 -0.91
C THR A 52 -8.86 3.45 -1.64
N VAL A 53 -7.86 3.19 -2.49
CA VAL A 53 -7.19 4.22 -3.28
C VAL A 53 -8.10 4.57 -4.47
N PRO A 54 -8.54 5.84 -4.60
CA PRO A 54 -9.51 6.22 -5.62
C PRO A 54 -8.96 6.05 -7.04
N THR A 55 -9.84 6.03 -8.02
CA THR A 55 -9.48 6.02 -9.45
C THR A 55 -8.68 7.27 -9.80
N ILE A 56 -7.54 7.14 -10.49
CA ILE A 56 -6.71 8.27 -10.93
C ILE A 56 -6.52 9.29 -9.80
N GLY A 57 -6.08 8.82 -8.64
CA GLY A 57 -6.06 9.61 -7.42
C GLY A 57 -5.09 9.09 -6.38
N MET A 58 -5.06 9.80 -5.26
CA MET A 58 -4.17 9.49 -4.15
C MET A 58 -4.90 9.64 -2.81
N ILE A 59 -4.42 8.90 -1.81
CA ILE A 59 -4.90 8.96 -0.43
C ILE A 59 -3.74 8.78 0.54
N GLU A 60 -3.79 9.48 1.67
CA GLU A 60 -2.87 9.20 2.78
C GLU A 60 -3.28 7.90 3.47
N VAL A 61 -2.31 7.00 3.63
CA VAL A 61 -2.43 5.77 4.40
C VAL A 61 -1.71 6.01 5.71
N THR A 62 -2.48 6.08 6.80
CA THR A 62 -1.93 6.25 8.14
C THR A 62 -1.57 4.89 8.73
N ALA A 63 -0.40 4.77 9.34
CA ALA A 63 0.10 3.55 9.96
C ALA A 63 0.09 2.31 9.04
N LEU A 64 1.10 2.22 8.17
CA LEU A 64 1.31 1.07 7.28
C LEU A 64 1.37 -0.24 8.08
N PRO A 65 0.61 -1.28 7.69
CA PRO A 65 0.79 -2.63 8.23
C PRO A 65 2.14 -3.22 7.83
N LYS A 66 2.59 -4.25 8.57
CA LYS A 66 3.86 -4.91 8.29
C LYS A 66 3.95 -5.49 6.88
N TRP A 67 2.86 -6.06 6.38
CA TRP A 67 2.77 -6.57 5.02
C TRP A 67 1.63 -5.91 4.29
N ILE A 68 1.86 -5.52 3.04
CA ILE A 68 0.86 -4.90 2.18
C ILE A 68 0.80 -5.56 0.82
N LYS A 69 -0.39 -5.53 0.20
CA LYS A 69 -0.59 -5.88 -1.21
C LYS A 69 -1.83 -5.17 -1.76
N ALA A 70 -1.86 -4.96 -3.05
CA ALA A 70 -3.01 -4.40 -3.75
C ALA A 70 -4.02 -5.50 -4.12
N SER A 71 -5.30 -5.15 -4.18
CA SER A 71 -6.37 -6.13 -4.45
C SER A 71 -6.45 -6.60 -5.91
N ALA A 72 -5.97 -5.81 -6.88
CA ALA A 72 -6.13 -6.12 -8.30
C ALA A 72 -4.98 -5.64 -9.22
N ALA A 73 -4.57 -4.38 -9.10
CA ALA A 73 -3.52 -3.78 -9.91
C ALA A 73 -2.51 -3.00 -9.03
N SER A 74 -1.44 -2.48 -9.62
CA SER A 74 -0.39 -1.81 -8.85
C SER A 74 -0.87 -0.52 -8.19
N VAL A 75 -0.53 -0.36 -6.91
CA VAL A 75 -0.60 0.89 -6.15
C VAL A 75 0.81 1.39 -5.90
N TYR A 76 1.04 2.69 -6.07
CA TYR A 76 2.33 3.34 -5.90
C TYR A 76 2.35 4.05 -4.54
N ILE A 77 3.25 3.65 -3.64
CA ILE A 77 3.38 4.27 -2.31
C ILE A 77 4.59 5.20 -2.31
N VAL A 78 4.39 6.46 -1.90
CA VAL A 78 5.43 7.51 -1.88
C VAL A 78 5.55 8.15 -0.49
N GLU A 79 6.78 8.52 -0.15
CA GLU A 79 7.17 9.31 1.05
C GLU A 79 8.33 10.25 0.69
#